data_AF-A0A0M4QUR7-F1
#
_entry.id   AF-A0A0M4QUR7-F1
#
_cell.length_a   1.000
_cell.length_b   1.000
_cell.length_c   1.000
_cell.angle_alpha   90.00
_cell.angle_beta   90.00
_cell.angle_gamma   90.00
#
_symmetry.space_group_name_H-M   'P 1'
#
loop_
_entity.id
_entity.type
_entity.pdbx_description
1 polymer ?
#
loop_
_entity_poly.entity_id
_entity_poly.type
_entity_poly.pdbx_seq_one_letter_code
_entity_poly.pdbx_strand_id
1 'polypeptide(L)'
;MVIFSRPQPGTLPTTLKLLVAIMIPSVIVSVLGGASASMGFGLAMGLGMAVTPVSKPRQAALLVIVGAALGGLASLAGSTPWAIAVLMFVSAILSAATNQRSAGLLSLTPVMVILFGPGPINLPWWSAVLWILAGGLAGALITRLLKFQAPTLPVEKRTALEHGIAVGLLCAAIMYWALANSIPHGYWVAVTVLMALRPLANQRRETLNGRLIGTLLGAIIALLAVLFLPVWGAVIVAVLCLFFMVWYSMGGAYLMQALALTPMLLIFASLGDIDRGFELTFERVIFTVIGIAAAVLVALLLRRWESRREDLSA
;
A
#
# COMPACT_ATOMS: atom_id res chain seq x y z
N MET A 1 -0.74 -8.42 23.41
CA MET A 1 -0.79 -7.50 22.26
C MET A 1 -1.59 -6.30 22.71
N VAL A 2 -0.99 -5.10 22.79
CA VAL A 2 -1.73 -3.90 23.19
C VAL A 2 -2.58 -3.50 21.99
N ILE A 3 -3.90 -3.68 22.10
CA ILE A 3 -4.83 -3.38 21.00
C ILE A 3 -4.86 -1.87 20.74
N PHE A 4 -4.76 -1.03 21.79
CA PHE A 4 -4.74 0.42 21.70
C PHE A 4 -3.40 1.03 22.08
N SER A 5 -2.48 1.12 21.12
CA SER A 5 -1.22 1.84 21.27
C SER A 5 -1.45 3.35 21.25
N ARG A 6 -0.88 4.09 22.20
CA ARG A 6 -0.90 5.56 22.14
C ARG A 6 -0.02 6.06 20.99
N PRO A 7 -0.43 7.14 20.28
CA PRO A 7 0.46 7.77 19.31
C PRO A 7 1.72 8.28 20.01
N GLN A 8 2.84 8.29 19.30
CA GLN A 8 4.11 8.76 19.87
C GLN A 8 3.98 10.25 20.29
N PRO A 9 4.34 10.61 21.53
CA PRO A 9 4.23 11.99 21.99
C PRO A 9 5.06 12.94 21.10
N GLY A 10 4.54 14.12 20.82
CA GLY A 10 5.20 15.12 19.96
C GLY A 10 5.02 14.93 18.45
N THR A 11 4.34 13.88 17.98
CA THR A 11 4.14 13.63 16.53
C THR A 11 2.93 14.36 15.92
N LEU A 12 2.03 14.92 16.73
CA LEU A 12 0.85 15.66 16.29
C LEU A 12 1.16 16.85 15.35
N PRO A 13 2.07 17.79 15.67
CA PRO A 13 2.35 18.92 14.78
C PRO A 13 2.94 18.46 13.44
N THR A 14 3.78 17.43 13.44
CA THR A 14 4.33 16.84 12.21
C THR A 14 3.24 16.16 11.39
N THR A 15 2.31 15.47 12.04
CA THR A 15 1.14 14.84 11.40
C THR A 15 0.27 15.87 10.69
N LEU A 16 -0.06 16.98 11.36
CA LEU A 16 -0.85 18.05 10.77
C LEU A 16 -0.14 18.68 9.56
N LYS A 17 1.16 18.97 9.69
CA LYS A 17 1.97 19.47 8.57
C LYS A 17 1.98 18.51 7.38
N LEU A 18 2.13 17.21 7.64
CA LEU A 18 2.13 16.16 6.61
C LEU A 18 0.78 16.06 5.91
N LEU A 19 -0.32 16.06 6.66
CA LEU A 19 -1.67 16.03 6.09
C LEU A 19 -1.92 17.22 5.17
N VAL A 20 -1.60 18.43 5.62
CA VAL A 20 -1.74 19.64 4.81
C VAL A 20 -0.86 19.56 3.56
N ALA A 21 0.41 19.13 3.72
CA ALA A 21 1.35 19.01 2.62
C ALA A 21 0.95 17.95 1.57
N ILE A 22 0.24 16.89 1.98
CA ILE A 22 -0.23 15.84 1.07
C ILE A 22 -1.59 16.22 0.44
N MET A 23 -2.51 16.76 1.24
CA MET A 23 -3.88 17.02 0.81
C MET A 23 -3.98 18.19 -0.15
N ILE A 24 -3.30 19.32 0.10
CA ILE A 24 -3.42 20.51 -0.76
C ILE A 24 -3.05 20.19 -2.21
N PRO A 25 -1.86 19.60 -2.50
CA PRO A 25 -1.51 19.25 -3.88
C PRO A 25 -2.46 18.19 -4.46
N SER A 26 -2.90 17.22 -3.67
CA SER A 26 -3.83 16.17 -4.14
C SER A 26 -5.20 16.73 -4.52
N VAL A 27 -5.71 17.73 -3.81
CA VAL A 27 -6.96 18.43 -4.15
C VAL A 27 -6.79 19.25 -5.42
N ILE A 28 -5.67 19.96 -5.57
CA ILE A 28 -5.37 20.71 -6.82
C ILE A 28 -5.33 19.76 -8.01
N VAL A 29 -4.66 18.62 -7.89
CA VAL A 29 -4.63 17.59 -8.94
C VAL A 29 -6.01 17.00 -9.20
N SER A 30 -6.85 16.84 -8.16
CA SER A 30 -8.22 16.38 -8.34
C SER A 30 -9.06 17.34 -9.19
N VAL A 31 -8.84 18.66 -9.05
CA VAL A 31 -9.52 19.68 -9.86
C VAL A 31 -9.00 19.68 -11.30
N LEU A 32 -7.70 19.47 -11.50
CA LEU A 32 -7.06 19.54 -12.82
C LEU A 32 -7.22 18.26 -13.66
N GLY A 33 -7.11 17.09 -13.03
CA GLY A 33 -7.03 15.79 -13.70
C GLY A 33 -8.07 14.76 -13.21
N GLY A 34 -8.97 15.16 -12.32
CA GLY A 34 -10.00 14.29 -11.75
C GLY A 34 -9.51 13.37 -10.63
N ALA A 35 -10.44 12.57 -10.09
CA ALA A 35 -10.19 11.70 -8.94
C ALA A 35 -9.09 10.65 -9.20
N SER A 36 -9.07 10.03 -10.39
CA SER A 36 -8.04 9.05 -10.77
C SER A 36 -6.64 9.66 -10.77
N ALA A 37 -6.49 10.88 -11.31
CA ALA A 37 -5.21 11.60 -11.28
C ALA A 37 -4.76 11.90 -9.85
N SER A 38 -5.68 12.36 -8.99
CA SER A 38 -5.39 12.64 -7.59
C SER A 38 -4.93 11.38 -6.83
N MET A 39 -5.60 10.24 -7.04
CA MET A 39 -5.20 8.96 -6.44
C MET A 39 -3.81 8.51 -6.91
N GLY A 40 -3.56 8.56 -8.21
CA GLY A 40 -2.26 8.20 -8.80
C GLY A 40 -1.12 9.10 -8.30
N PHE A 41 -1.38 10.41 -8.26
CA PHE A 41 -0.45 11.41 -7.73
C PHE A 41 -0.16 11.20 -6.24
N GLY A 42 -1.18 10.97 -5.41
CA GLY A 42 -1.03 10.75 -3.97
C GLY A 42 -0.23 9.49 -3.64
N LEU A 43 -0.47 8.39 -4.35
CA LEU A 43 0.33 7.16 -4.22
C LEU A 43 1.81 7.40 -4.59
N ALA A 44 2.04 8.15 -5.66
CA ALA A 44 3.38 8.49 -6.09
C ALA A 44 4.10 9.45 -5.15
N MET A 45 3.35 10.34 -4.50
CA MET A 45 3.87 11.18 -3.41
C MET A 45 4.36 10.32 -2.25
N GLY A 46 3.60 9.29 -1.85
CA GLY A 46 4.04 8.30 -0.87
C GLY A 46 5.33 7.58 -1.29
N LEU A 47 5.46 7.21 -2.57
CA LEU A 47 6.70 6.61 -3.09
C LEU A 47 7.88 7.59 -3.00
N GLY A 48 7.69 8.84 -3.41
CA GLY A 48 8.69 9.90 -3.32
C GLY A 48 9.16 10.12 -1.88
N MET A 49 8.23 10.10 -0.92
CA MET A 49 8.52 10.22 0.51
C MET A 49 9.23 9.00 1.08
N ALA A 50 9.01 7.80 0.54
CA ALA A 50 9.70 6.60 0.96
C ALA A 50 11.16 6.55 0.48
N VAL A 51 11.44 7.02 -0.73
CA VAL A 51 12.79 6.90 -1.34
C VAL A 51 13.73 8.05 -0.97
N THR A 52 13.20 9.26 -0.81
CA THR A 52 14.00 10.48 -0.65
C THR A 52 14.85 10.55 0.63
N PRO A 53 14.36 10.13 1.82
CA PRO A 53 15.15 10.20 3.05
C PRO A 53 16.37 9.27 3.05
N VAL A 54 16.31 8.19 2.27
CA VAL A 54 17.23 7.05 2.37
C VAL A 54 18.16 6.94 1.14
N SER A 55 17.87 7.67 0.07
CA SER A 55 18.59 7.58 -1.21
C SER A 55 19.21 8.91 -1.62
N LYS A 56 20.31 8.84 -2.37
CA LYS A 56 20.87 10.04 -3.04
C LYS A 56 19.85 10.62 -4.03
N PRO A 57 19.83 11.94 -4.31
CA PRO A 57 18.86 12.56 -5.21
C PRO A 57 18.72 11.89 -6.58
N ARG A 58 19.84 11.51 -7.20
CA ARG A 58 19.84 10.78 -8.49
C ARG A 58 19.19 9.40 -8.39
N GLN A 59 19.42 8.69 -7.28
CA GLN A 59 18.83 7.38 -7.04
C GLN A 59 17.34 7.49 -6.74
N ALA A 60 16.93 8.45 -5.91
CA ALA A 60 15.52 8.72 -5.65
C ALA A 60 14.75 9.03 -6.94
N ALA A 61 15.31 9.87 -7.81
CA ALA A 61 14.74 10.16 -9.12
C ALA A 61 14.60 8.90 -9.98
N LEU A 62 15.65 8.06 -10.04
CA LEU A 62 15.60 6.80 -10.78
C LEU A 62 14.51 5.86 -10.25
N LEU A 63 14.36 5.74 -8.93
CA LEU A 63 13.34 4.88 -8.32
C LEU A 63 11.92 5.38 -8.61
N VAL A 64 11.71 6.70 -8.62
CA VAL A 64 10.44 7.31 -9.04
C VAL A 64 10.16 7.04 -10.52
N ILE A 65 11.17 7.15 -11.39
CA ILE A 65 11.05 6.84 -12.82
C ILE A 65 10.68 5.36 -13.03
N VAL A 66 11.29 4.44 -12.28
CA VAL A 66 10.93 3.01 -12.31
C VAL A 66 9.47 2.81 -11.89
N GLY A 67 9.02 3.49 -10.83
CA GLY A 67 7.61 3.47 -10.43
C GLY A 67 6.66 4.00 -11.50
N ALA A 68 7.04 5.10 -12.16
CA ALA A 68 6.28 5.68 -13.27
C ALA A 68 6.19 4.75 -14.47
N ALA A 69 7.30 4.10 -14.84
CA ALA A 69 7.33 3.13 -15.92
C ALA A 69 6.42 1.93 -15.62
N LEU A 70 6.48 1.37 -14.40
CA LEU A 70 5.63 0.25 -13.99
C LEU A 70 4.15 0.65 -13.96
N GLY A 71 3.80 1.82 -13.42
CA GLY A 71 2.42 2.32 -13.39
C GLY A 71 1.88 2.63 -14.79
N GLY A 72 2.69 3.23 -15.66
CA GLY A 72 2.34 3.47 -17.07
C GLY A 72 2.12 2.18 -17.86
N LEU A 73 3.01 1.20 -17.69
CA LEU A 73 2.86 -0.13 -18.31
C LEU A 73 1.64 -0.88 -17.76
N ALA A 74 1.33 -0.75 -16.47
CA ALA A 74 0.14 -1.34 -15.88
C ALA A 74 -1.14 -0.71 -16.45
N SER A 75 -1.17 0.61 -16.58
CA SER A 75 -2.25 1.34 -17.25
C SER A 75 -2.41 0.93 -18.72
N LEU A 76 -1.30 0.71 -19.45
CA LEU A 76 -1.34 0.20 -20.82
C LEU A 76 -1.88 -1.25 -20.89
N ALA A 77 -1.51 -2.09 -19.92
CA ALA A 77 -1.95 -3.48 -19.84
C ALA A 77 -3.44 -3.61 -19.51
N GLY A 78 -4.02 -2.62 -18.82
CA GLY A 78 -5.41 -2.61 -18.40
C GLY A 78 -5.78 -3.83 -17.56
N SER A 79 -6.78 -4.59 -18.01
CA SER A 79 -7.25 -5.81 -17.36
C SER A 79 -6.63 -7.11 -17.89
N THR A 80 -5.58 -7.02 -18.72
CA THR A 80 -4.95 -8.20 -19.33
C THR A 80 -4.26 -9.08 -18.26
N PRO A 81 -4.74 -10.32 -17.99
CA PRO A 81 -4.31 -11.09 -16.82
C PRO A 81 -2.81 -11.40 -16.79
N TRP A 82 -2.25 -11.88 -17.91
CA TRP A 82 -0.86 -12.29 -18.00
C TRP A 82 0.10 -11.08 -17.92
N ALA A 83 -0.27 -9.95 -18.52
CA ALA A 83 0.56 -8.75 -18.52
C ALA A 83 0.68 -8.18 -17.09
N ILE A 84 -0.43 -8.10 -16.36
CA ILE A 84 -0.43 -7.68 -14.95
C ILE A 84 0.35 -8.67 -14.08
N ALA A 85 0.21 -9.98 -14.28
CA ALA A 85 0.97 -10.98 -13.54
C ALA A 85 2.50 -10.83 -13.73
N VAL A 86 2.95 -10.59 -14.97
CA VAL A 86 4.37 -10.32 -15.27
C VAL A 86 4.84 -9.04 -14.60
N LEU A 87 4.08 -7.95 -14.72
CA LEU A 87 4.43 -6.66 -14.09
C LEU A 87 4.49 -6.78 -12.55
N MET A 88 3.59 -7.56 -11.95
CA MET A 88 3.59 -7.84 -10.52
C MET A 88 4.86 -8.57 -10.10
N PHE A 89 5.25 -9.63 -10.82
CA PHE A 89 6.49 -10.35 -10.54
C PHE A 89 7.71 -9.43 -10.68
N VAL A 90 7.80 -8.67 -11.79
CA VAL A 90 8.91 -7.72 -12.03
C VAL A 90 8.99 -6.67 -10.92
N SER A 91 7.84 -6.08 -10.53
CA SER A 91 7.80 -5.07 -9.47
C SER A 91 8.26 -5.62 -8.11
N ALA A 92 7.90 -6.87 -7.78
CA ALA A 92 8.32 -7.53 -6.55
C ALA A 92 9.82 -7.83 -6.53
N ILE A 93 10.40 -8.28 -7.65
CA ILE A 93 11.85 -8.50 -7.79
C ILE A 93 12.63 -7.18 -7.67
N LEU A 94 12.14 -6.10 -8.30
CA LEU A 94 12.74 -4.78 -8.14
C LEU A 94 12.64 -4.29 -6.68
N SER A 95 11.51 -4.53 -6.01
CA SER A 95 11.35 -4.23 -4.60
C SER A 95 12.36 -4.98 -3.75
N ALA A 96 12.55 -6.29 -3.97
CA ALA A 96 13.56 -7.10 -3.32
C ALA A 96 15.00 -6.59 -3.56
N ALA A 97 15.34 -6.22 -4.78
CA ALA A 97 16.66 -5.65 -5.10
C ALA A 97 16.92 -4.36 -4.31
N THR A 98 15.91 -3.49 -4.18
CA THR A 98 16.05 -2.23 -3.43
C THR A 98 15.99 -2.41 -1.91
N ASN A 99 15.28 -3.41 -1.40
CA ASN A 99 15.23 -3.75 0.01
C ASN A 99 16.61 -4.09 0.60
N GLN A 100 17.58 -4.46 -0.24
CA GLN A 100 18.98 -4.68 0.17
C GLN A 100 19.66 -3.40 0.70
N ARG A 101 19.20 -2.22 0.27
CA ARG A 101 19.70 -0.92 0.75
C ARG A 101 18.90 -0.44 1.96
N SER A 102 17.59 -0.47 1.82
CA SER A 102 16.67 -0.21 2.92
C SER A 102 15.32 -0.82 2.60
N ALA A 103 14.75 -1.53 3.57
CA ALA A 103 13.41 -2.05 3.49
C ALA A 103 12.42 -0.92 3.17
N GLY A 104 11.56 -1.14 2.18
CA GLY A 104 10.44 -0.26 1.87
C GLY A 104 10.64 0.71 0.70
N LEU A 105 11.86 0.82 0.13
CA LEU A 105 12.18 1.79 -0.93
C LEU A 105 11.21 1.72 -2.13
N LEU A 106 10.96 0.53 -2.67
CA LEU A 106 9.96 0.29 -3.73
C LEU A 106 8.81 -0.57 -3.22
N SER A 107 8.37 -0.38 -1.98
CA SER A 107 7.24 -1.17 -1.44
C SER A 107 5.88 -0.78 -2.05
N LEU A 108 5.78 0.43 -2.62
CA LEU A 108 4.55 0.93 -3.25
C LEU A 108 4.46 0.60 -4.75
N THR A 109 5.53 0.17 -5.42
CA THR A 109 5.46 -0.10 -6.87
C THR A 109 4.59 -1.30 -7.25
N PRO A 110 4.55 -2.43 -6.51
CA PRO A 110 3.57 -3.47 -6.81
C PRO A 110 2.12 -2.99 -6.60
N VAL A 111 1.91 -2.10 -5.62
CA VAL A 111 0.60 -1.48 -5.38
C VAL A 111 0.22 -0.56 -6.55
N MET A 112 1.18 0.18 -7.12
CA MET A 112 0.94 0.97 -8.32
C MET A 112 0.53 0.09 -9.50
N VAL A 113 1.19 -1.05 -9.73
CA VAL A 113 0.78 -2.00 -10.78
C VAL A 113 -0.68 -2.43 -10.60
N ILE A 114 -1.07 -2.74 -9.37
CA ILE A 114 -2.46 -3.11 -9.06
C ILE A 114 -3.42 -1.94 -9.33
N LEU A 115 -3.11 -0.74 -8.83
CA LEU A 115 -4.07 0.36 -8.83
C LEU A 115 -4.23 1.03 -10.20
N PHE A 116 -3.16 1.08 -11.01
CA PHE A 116 -3.17 1.61 -12.38
C PHE A 116 -3.60 0.59 -13.44
N GLY A 117 -3.46 -0.71 -13.18
CA GLY A 117 -3.93 -1.75 -14.09
C GLY A 117 -5.40 -2.09 -13.83
N PRO A 118 -5.69 -3.12 -13.04
CA PRO A 118 -7.08 -3.55 -12.78
C PRO A 118 -7.80 -2.77 -11.67
N GLY A 119 -7.11 -1.85 -11.00
CA GLY A 119 -7.66 -1.05 -9.93
C GLY A 119 -8.50 0.14 -10.42
N PRO A 120 -8.85 1.06 -9.50
CA PRO A 120 -9.77 2.14 -9.80
C PRO A 120 -9.15 3.30 -10.61
N ILE A 121 -7.83 3.33 -10.80
CA ILE A 121 -7.15 4.45 -11.47
C ILE A 121 -7.22 4.24 -12.99
N ASN A 122 -8.29 4.75 -13.59
CA ASN A 122 -8.45 4.73 -15.03
C ASN A 122 -7.85 6.00 -15.66
N LEU A 123 -6.61 5.88 -16.16
CA LEU A 123 -5.87 6.93 -16.85
C LEU A 123 -5.15 6.29 -18.05
N PRO A 124 -4.99 7.00 -19.18
CA PRO A 124 -4.09 6.54 -20.24
C PRO A 124 -2.64 6.53 -19.75
N TRP A 125 -1.82 5.64 -20.33
CA TRP A 125 -0.46 5.36 -19.85
C TRP A 125 0.42 6.62 -19.74
N TRP A 126 0.30 7.56 -20.67
CA TRP A 126 1.10 8.79 -20.69
C TRP A 126 0.72 9.73 -19.55
N SER A 127 -0.57 9.84 -19.21
CA SER A 127 -1.02 10.69 -18.11
C SER A 127 -0.77 10.04 -16.77
N ALA A 128 -0.85 8.70 -16.69
CA ALA A 128 -0.41 7.93 -15.54
C ALA A 128 1.08 8.21 -15.24
N VAL A 129 1.96 8.10 -16.24
CA VAL A 129 3.39 8.42 -16.09
C VAL A 129 3.58 9.86 -15.61
N LEU A 130 2.88 10.83 -16.22
CA LEU A 130 2.98 12.24 -15.85
C LEU A 130 2.61 12.47 -14.37
N TRP A 131 1.46 11.96 -13.92
CA TRP A 131 0.99 12.15 -12.55
C TRP A 131 1.84 11.38 -11.52
N ILE A 132 2.40 10.22 -11.90
CA ILE A 132 3.34 9.50 -11.03
C ILE A 132 4.64 10.28 -10.87
N LEU A 133 5.20 10.82 -11.96
CA LEU A 133 6.42 11.64 -11.88
C LEU A 133 6.18 12.92 -11.07
N ALA A 134 5.06 13.60 -11.30
CA ALA A 134 4.66 14.79 -10.55
C ALA A 134 4.48 14.48 -9.05
N GLY A 135 3.81 13.39 -8.72
CA GLY A 135 3.60 12.95 -7.34
C GLY A 135 4.91 12.59 -6.66
N GLY A 136 5.78 11.81 -7.31
CA GLY A 136 7.09 11.47 -6.78
C GLY A 136 7.99 12.68 -6.52
N LEU A 137 7.95 13.69 -7.40
CA LEU A 137 8.64 14.97 -7.19
C LEU A 137 8.06 15.75 -6.01
N ALA A 138 6.72 15.83 -5.90
CA ALA A 138 6.05 16.47 -4.77
C ALA A 138 6.43 15.78 -3.44
N GLY A 139 6.44 14.44 -3.40
CA GLY A 139 6.83 13.68 -2.22
C GLY A 139 8.29 13.92 -1.83
N ALA A 140 9.19 14.02 -2.82
CA ALA A 140 10.59 14.37 -2.58
C ALA A 140 10.74 15.80 -2.04
N LEU A 141 9.97 16.75 -2.56
CA LEU A 141 9.96 18.13 -2.08
C LEU A 141 9.45 18.22 -0.64
N ILE A 142 8.32 17.59 -0.33
CA ILE A 142 7.72 17.55 1.01
C ILE A 142 8.72 16.96 2.01
N THR A 143 9.38 15.87 1.65
CA THR A 143 10.41 15.24 2.49
C THR A 143 11.53 16.22 2.83
N ARG A 144 12.02 16.98 1.85
CA ARG A 144 13.09 17.97 2.04
C ARG A 144 12.62 19.16 2.88
N LEU A 145 11.41 19.66 2.63
CA LEU A 145 10.83 20.79 3.36
C LEU A 145 10.58 20.45 4.84
N LEU A 146 10.08 19.23 5.11
CA LEU A 146 9.82 18.76 6.46
C LEU A 146 11.04 18.15 7.15
N LYS A 147 12.20 18.12 6.47
CA LYS A 147 13.45 17.51 6.94
C LYS A 147 13.23 16.10 7.51
N PHE A 148 12.35 15.34 6.86
CA PHE A 148 11.99 14.01 7.33
C PHE A 148 13.16 13.06 7.14
N GLN A 149 13.56 12.39 8.23
CA GLN A 149 14.64 11.42 8.24
C GLN A 149 14.05 10.04 8.55
N ALA A 150 14.51 9.04 7.82
CA ALA A 150 14.13 7.65 8.06
C ALA A 150 15.38 6.81 8.29
N PRO A 151 15.38 5.91 9.29
CA PRO A 151 16.48 4.99 9.50
C PRO A 151 16.57 4.01 8.32
N THR A 152 17.80 3.69 7.92
CA THR A 152 18.05 2.69 6.88
C THR A 152 18.02 1.30 7.50
N LEU A 153 17.21 0.40 6.95
CA LEU A 153 17.06 -0.98 7.43
C LEU A 153 17.36 -1.96 6.30
N PRO A 154 18.64 -2.19 5.96
CA PRO A 154 19.01 -3.09 4.87
C PRO A 154 18.61 -4.53 5.18
N VAL A 155 18.13 -5.24 4.16
CA VAL A 155 17.81 -6.67 4.24
C VAL A 155 18.93 -7.46 3.56
N GLU A 156 19.30 -8.61 4.13
CA GLU A 156 20.27 -9.50 3.52
C GLU A 156 19.86 -9.88 2.09
N LYS A 157 20.81 -9.87 1.15
CA LYS A 157 20.58 -10.09 -0.28
C LYS A 157 19.76 -11.34 -0.57
N ARG A 158 20.10 -12.45 0.08
CA ARG A 158 19.44 -13.74 -0.13
C ARG A 158 18.01 -13.74 0.40
N THR A 159 17.81 -13.29 1.64
CA THR A 159 16.49 -13.13 2.27
C THR A 159 15.59 -12.19 1.48
N ALA A 160 16.13 -11.07 0.98
CA ALA A 160 15.40 -10.13 0.14
C ALA A 160 14.92 -10.78 -1.16
N LEU A 161 15.79 -11.53 -1.85
CA LEU A 161 15.44 -12.21 -3.10
C LEU A 161 14.44 -13.34 -2.89
N GLU A 162 14.60 -14.17 -1.87
CA GLU A 162 13.68 -15.26 -1.55
C GLU A 162 12.28 -14.73 -1.22
N HIS A 163 12.23 -13.68 -0.41
CA HIS A 163 11.00 -12.96 -0.13
C HIS A 163 10.40 -12.37 -1.42
N GLY A 164 11.20 -11.69 -2.24
CA GLY A 164 10.75 -11.08 -3.50
C GLY A 164 10.18 -12.07 -4.49
N ILE A 165 10.84 -13.22 -4.66
CA ILE A 165 10.39 -14.30 -5.54
C ILE A 165 9.09 -14.90 -4.99
N ALA A 166 9.04 -15.24 -3.70
CA ALA A 166 7.86 -15.87 -3.10
C ALA A 166 6.63 -14.95 -3.15
N VAL A 167 6.79 -13.68 -2.75
CA VAL A 167 5.73 -12.67 -2.80
C VAL A 167 5.35 -12.35 -4.25
N GLY A 168 6.33 -12.20 -5.13
CA GLY A 168 6.13 -11.90 -6.55
C GLY A 168 5.33 -12.99 -7.26
N LEU A 169 5.70 -14.25 -7.08
CA LEU A 169 4.98 -15.40 -7.65
C LEU A 169 3.56 -15.51 -7.08
N LEU A 170 3.41 -15.38 -5.76
CA LEU A 170 2.09 -15.45 -5.12
C LEU A 170 1.18 -14.33 -5.63
N CYS A 171 1.66 -13.08 -5.65
CA CYS A 171 0.86 -11.95 -6.11
C CYS A 171 0.59 -12.03 -7.62
N ALA A 172 1.54 -12.48 -8.44
CA ALA A 172 1.32 -12.71 -9.86
C ALA A 172 0.23 -13.77 -10.10
N ALA A 173 0.27 -14.89 -9.36
CA ALA A 173 -0.74 -15.95 -9.45
C ALA A 173 -2.12 -15.46 -9.00
N ILE A 174 -2.20 -14.74 -7.88
CA ILE A 174 -3.45 -14.13 -7.39
C ILE A 174 -4.03 -13.18 -8.42
N MET A 175 -3.21 -12.29 -8.99
CA MET A 175 -3.67 -11.30 -9.97
C MET A 175 -4.11 -11.97 -11.28
N TYR A 176 -3.37 -12.96 -11.76
CA TYR A 176 -3.77 -13.74 -12.92
C TYR A 176 -5.12 -14.42 -12.69
N TRP A 177 -5.28 -15.13 -11.57
CA TRP A 177 -6.51 -15.82 -11.21
C TRP A 177 -7.70 -14.85 -11.09
N ALA A 178 -7.52 -13.74 -10.36
CA ALA A 178 -8.58 -12.76 -10.16
C ALA A 178 -9.06 -12.15 -11.49
N LEU A 179 -8.13 -11.82 -12.39
CA LEU A 179 -8.48 -11.21 -13.68
C LEU A 179 -9.03 -12.23 -14.67
N ALA A 180 -8.47 -13.44 -14.74
CA ALA A 180 -8.94 -14.50 -15.63
C ALA A 180 -10.37 -14.95 -15.29
N ASN A 181 -10.77 -14.87 -14.02
CA ASN A 181 -12.13 -15.22 -13.57
C ASN A 181 -13.03 -13.98 -13.36
N SER A 182 -12.56 -12.79 -13.76
CA SER A 182 -13.29 -11.53 -13.59
C SER A 182 -13.83 -11.30 -12.17
N ILE A 183 -13.05 -11.67 -11.15
CA ILE A 183 -13.42 -11.52 -9.74
C ILE A 183 -13.42 -10.03 -9.37
N PRO A 184 -14.58 -9.44 -9.02
CA PRO A 184 -14.65 -8.05 -8.57
C PRO A 184 -13.72 -7.84 -7.37
N HIS A 185 -12.96 -6.75 -7.39
CA HIS A 185 -12.00 -6.38 -6.34
C HIS A 185 -11.01 -7.48 -5.89
N GLY A 186 -10.84 -8.58 -6.65
CA GLY A 186 -9.98 -9.71 -6.29
C GLY A 186 -8.51 -9.32 -6.10
N TYR A 187 -8.12 -8.18 -6.67
CA TYR A 187 -6.81 -7.56 -6.46
C TYR A 187 -6.54 -7.18 -4.99
N TRP A 188 -7.57 -7.03 -4.14
CA TRP A 188 -7.41 -6.80 -2.70
C TRP A 188 -6.69 -7.93 -1.98
N VAL A 189 -6.77 -9.17 -2.49
CA VAL A 189 -6.00 -10.30 -1.95
C VAL A 189 -4.50 -10.02 -2.11
N ALA A 190 -4.07 -9.60 -3.31
CA ALA A 190 -2.67 -9.27 -3.59
C ALA A 190 -2.20 -8.05 -2.78
N VAL A 191 -3.01 -6.99 -2.69
CA VAL A 191 -2.71 -5.82 -1.84
C VAL A 191 -2.51 -6.23 -0.38
N THR A 192 -3.33 -7.15 0.12
CA THR A 192 -3.22 -7.66 1.50
C THR A 192 -1.92 -8.42 1.70
N VAL A 193 -1.56 -9.33 0.80
CA VAL A 193 -0.30 -10.08 0.85
C VAL A 193 0.91 -9.13 0.88
N LEU A 194 0.96 -8.17 -0.05
CA LEU A 194 2.03 -7.17 -0.15
C LEU A 194 2.20 -6.34 1.13
N MET A 195 1.09 -5.95 1.74
CA MET A 195 1.09 -5.10 2.92
C MET A 195 1.39 -5.87 4.21
N ALA A 196 0.92 -7.11 4.29
CA ALA A 196 1.00 -7.93 5.49
C ALA A 196 2.33 -8.68 5.60
N LEU A 197 2.87 -9.16 4.47
CA LEU A 197 4.12 -9.92 4.46
C LEU A 197 5.32 -8.97 4.29
N ARG A 198 5.93 -8.57 5.40
CA ARG A 198 7.17 -7.79 5.40
C ARG A 198 8.40 -8.69 5.17
N PRO A 199 9.48 -8.17 4.55
CA PRO A 199 10.73 -8.92 4.37
C PRO A 199 11.43 -9.21 5.71
N LEU A 200 11.26 -8.35 6.71
CA LEU A 200 11.88 -8.48 8.02
C LEU A 200 11.02 -9.37 8.93
N ALA A 201 11.60 -10.48 9.40
CA ALA A 201 10.86 -11.52 10.12
C ALA A 201 10.25 -11.06 11.46
N ASN A 202 10.93 -10.15 12.15
CA ASN A 202 10.48 -9.54 13.40
C ASN A 202 9.21 -8.68 13.23
N GLN A 203 8.98 -8.12 12.03
CA GLN A 203 7.81 -7.27 11.74
C GLN A 203 6.60 -8.07 11.24
N ARG A 204 6.82 -9.25 10.63
CA ARG A 204 5.75 -10.05 9.99
C ARG A 204 4.55 -10.32 10.90
N ARG A 205 4.78 -10.70 12.16
CA ARG A 205 3.69 -11.05 13.08
C ARG A 205 2.81 -9.84 13.41
N GLU A 206 3.43 -8.70 13.64
CA GLU A 206 2.72 -7.45 13.93
C GLU A 206 1.90 -6.99 12.73
N THR A 207 2.46 -7.06 11.52
CA THR A 207 1.77 -6.62 10.30
C THR A 207 0.65 -7.58 9.88
N LEU A 208 0.83 -8.90 10.02
CA LEU A 208 -0.22 -9.88 9.76
C LEU A 208 -1.41 -9.69 10.71
N ASN A 209 -1.14 -9.66 12.02
CA ASN A 209 -2.21 -9.48 13.02
C ASN A 209 -2.86 -8.10 12.89
N GLY A 210 -2.05 -7.05 12.65
CA GLY A 210 -2.54 -5.70 12.48
C GLY A 210 -3.42 -5.54 11.25
N ARG A 211 -3.10 -6.21 10.13
CA ARG A 211 -4.00 -6.23 8.96
C ARG A 211 -5.29 -6.98 9.23
N LEU A 212 -5.21 -8.17 9.81
CA LEU A 212 -6.43 -8.96 10.07
C LEU A 212 -7.36 -8.23 11.05
N ILE A 213 -6.86 -7.91 12.25
CA ILE A 213 -7.67 -7.28 13.31
C ILE A 213 -8.07 -5.86 12.90
N GLY A 214 -7.14 -5.09 12.34
CA GLY A 214 -7.42 -3.72 11.90
C GLY A 214 -8.47 -3.66 10.81
N THR A 215 -8.43 -4.56 9.82
CA THR A 215 -9.45 -4.59 8.77
C THR A 215 -10.79 -5.09 9.28
N LEU A 216 -10.84 -6.07 10.20
CA LEU A 216 -12.12 -6.50 10.79
C LEU A 216 -12.79 -5.38 11.60
N LEU A 217 -12.04 -4.72 12.50
CA LEU A 217 -12.57 -3.60 13.28
C LEU A 217 -12.91 -2.39 12.39
N GLY A 218 -12.07 -2.11 11.41
CA GLY A 218 -12.28 -1.04 10.44
C GLY A 218 -13.51 -1.28 9.55
N ALA A 219 -13.77 -2.52 9.13
CA ALA A 219 -14.96 -2.90 8.38
C ALA A 219 -16.23 -2.67 9.20
N ILE A 220 -16.22 -2.99 10.49
CA ILE A 220 -17.33 -2.70 11.41
C ILE A 220 -17.57 -1.19 11.49
N ILE A 221 -16.52 -0.39 11.68
CA ILE A 221 -16.64 1.08 11.71
C ILE A 221 -17.22 1.62 10.40
N ALA A 222 -16.77 1.11 9.25
CA ALA A 222 -17.27 1.50 7.94
C ALA A 222 -18.77 1.22 7.81
N LEU A 223 -19.18 0.00 8.16
CA LEU A 223 -20.56 -0.44 8.07
C LEU A 223 -21.48 0.38 8.99
N LEU A 224 -21.07 0.61 10.24
CA LEU A 224 -21.82 1.45 11.17
C LEU A 224 -21.95 2.88 10.65
N ALA A 225 -20.88 3.45 10.08
CA ALA A 225 -20.93 4.80 9.52
C ALA A 225 -21.88 4.89 8.32
N VAL A 226 -21.85 3.90 7.41
CA VAL A 226 -22.72 3.87 6.23
C VAL A 226 -24.18 3.64 6.59
N LEU A 227 -24.47 2.81 7.60
CA LEU A 227 -25.85 2.49 8.00
C LEU A 227 -26.52 3.58 8.84
N PHE A 228 -25.77 4.21 9.75
CA PHE A 228 -26.36 5.08 10.78
C PHE A 228 -26.10 6.57 10.58
N LEU A 229 -25.19 6.96 9.68
CA LEU A 229 -24.88 8.37 9.45
C LEU A 229 -25.36 8.83 8.07
N PRO A 230 -25.79 10.11 7.94
CA PRO A 230 -25.94 10.72 6.64
C PRO A 230 -24.58 10.81 5.92
N VAL A 231 -24.59 10.97 4.60
CA VAL A 231 -23.38 10.99 3.76
C VAL A 231 -22.30 11.93 4.30
N TRP A 232 -22.67 13.15 4.70
CA TRP A 232 -21.72 14.12 5.25
C TRP A 232 -21.09 13.65 6.57
N GLY A 233 -21.85 12.93 7.41
CA GLY A 233 -21.37 12.36 8.66
C GLY A 233 -20.38 11.22 8.42
N ALA A 234 -20.69 10.34 7.46
CA ALA A 234 -19.76 9.28 7.04
C ALA A 234 -18.46 9.87 6.47
N VAL A 235 -18.53 10.94 5.67
CA VAL A 235 -17.35 11.65 5.15
C VAL A 235 -16.49 12.22 6.28
N ILE A 236 -17.09 12.81 7.32
CA ILE A 236 -16.35 13.28 8.51
C ILE A 236 -15.60 12.12 9.17
N VAL A 237 -16.26 10.97 9.36
CA VAL A 237 -15.62 9.77 9.90
C VAL A 237 -14.43 9.35 9.03
N ALA A 238 -14.59 9.31 7.70
CA ALA A 238 -13.51 8.96 6.77
C ALA A 238 -12.31 9.93 6.86
N VAL A 239 -12.56 11.24 7.01
CA VAL A 239 -11.51 12.26 7.18
C VAL A 239 -10.79 12.11 8.52
N LEU A 240 -11.52 11.83 9.61
CA LEU A 240 -10.90 11.54 10.91
C LEU A 240 -10.05 10.28 10.85
N CYS A 241 -10.53 9.24 10.16
CA CYS A 241 -9.78 8.02 9.92
C CYS A 241 -8.51 8.29 9.07
N LEU A 242 -8.56 9.16 8.06
CA LEU A 242 -7.36 9.60 7.35
C LEU A 242 -6.36 10.29 8.29
N PHE A 243 -6.84 11.19 9.15
CA PHE A 243 -5.99 11.86 10.14
C PHE A 243 -5.30 10.87 11.09
N PHE A 244 -6.06 9.93 11.67
CA PHE A 244 -5.52 8.90 12.54
C PHE A 244 -4.56 7.96 11.80
N MET A 245 -4.85 7.60 10.54
CA MET A 245 -3.95 6.78 9.73
C MET A 245 -2.57 7.45 9.60
N VAL A 246 -2.51 8.74 9.26
CA VAL A 246 -1.24 9.46 9.15
C VAL A 246 -0.55 9.57 10.51
N TRP A 247 -1.30 9.87 11.57
CA TRP A 247 -0.73 9.98 12.92
C TRP A 247 -0.09 8.67 13.39
N TYR A 248 -0.82 7.55 13.29
CA TYR A 248 -0.32 6.25 13.72
C TYR A 248 0.78 5.69 12.82
N SER A 249 0.84 6.12 11.55
CA SER A 249 1.96 5.77 10.65
C SER A 249 3.30 6.32 11.15
N MET A 250 3.30 7.51 11.76
CA MET A 250 4.50 8.10 12.36
C MET A 250 4.92 7.39 13.64
N GLY A 251 3.95 6.80 14.36
CA GLY A 251 4.18 6.09 15.61
C GLY A 251 4.61 4.63 15.47
N GLY A 252 4.55 4.06 14.25
CA GLY A 252 4.83 2.65 13.99
C GLY A 252 3.71 1.69 14.40
N ALA A 253 2.56 2.21 14.85
CA ALA A 253 1.43 1.43 15.33
C ALA A 253 0.61 0.84 14.17
N TYR A 254 1.09 -0.25 13.59
CA TYR A 254 0.55 -0.78 12.33
C TYR A 254 -0.92 -1.23 12.44
N LEU A 255 -1.33 -1.82 13.58
CA LEU A 255 -2.74 -2.18 13.81
C LEU A 255 -3.66 -0.97 13.71
N MET A 256 -3.28 0.14 14.37
CA MET A 256 -4.06 1.38 14.33
C MET A 256 -4.09 2.01 12.95
N GLN A 257 -2.96 1.95 12.24
CA GLN A 257 -2.90 2.41 10.86
C GLN A 257 -3.86 1.61 9.96
N ALA A 258 -3.89 0.28 10.10
CA ALA A 258 -4.79 -0.58 9.33
C ALA A 258 -6.27 -0.39 9.70
N LEU A 259 -6.55 -0.19 10.99
CA LEU A 259 -7.89 0.11 11.53
C LEU A 259 -8.43 1.42 10.98
N ALA A 260 -7.59 2.45 10.88
CA ALA A 260 -8.01 3.75 10.36
C ALA A 260 -8.09 3.76 8.82
N LEU A 261 -7.19 3.07 8.13
CA LEU A 261 -7.17 2.99 6.66
C LEU A 261 -8.41 2.31 6.09
N THR A 262 -8.86 1.20 6.69
CA THR A 262 -9.96 0.38 6.16
C THR A 262 -11.29 1.15 6.02
N PRO A 263 -11.84 1.78 7.08
CA PRO A 263 -13.09 2.52 7.00
C PRO A 263 -12.96 3.75 6.11
N MET A 264 -11.81 4.43 6.15
CA MET A 264 -11.55 5.55 5.24
C MET A 264 -11.72 5.13 3.77
N LEU A 265 -11.09 4.03 3.36
CA LEU A 265 -11.22 3.54 1.98
C LEU A 265 -12.65 3.10 1.65
N LEU A 266 -13.30 2.33 2.53
CA LEU A 266 -14.63 1.78 2.27
C LEU A 266 -15.70 2.88 2.17
N ILE A 267 -15.68 3.86 3.08
CA ILE A 267 -16.64 4.97 3.08
C ILE A 267 -16.47 5.83 1.82
N PHE A 268 -15.24 6.14 1.42
CA PHE A 268 -15.01 6.89 0.18
C PHE A 268 -15.37 6.08 -1.08
N ALA A 269 -15.25 4.75 -1.04
CA ALA A 269 -15.61 3.89 -2.16
C ALA A 269 -17.12 3.64 -2.29
N SER A 270 -17.90 3.83 -1.22
CA SER A 270 -19.35 3.66 -1.21
C SER A 270 -20.14 4.97 -1.30
N LEU A 271 -19.59 6.11 -0.88
CA LEU A 271 -20.16 7.48 -0.96
C LEU A 271 -21.71 7.55 -1.01
N GLY A 272 -22.34 7.10 0.07
CA GLY A 272 -23.79 7.23 0.28
C GLY A 272 -24.65 6.10 -0.30
N ASP A 273 -24.04 5.15 -1.00
CA ASP A 273 -24.69 3.92 -1.45
C ASP A 273 -24.52 2.82 -0.39
N ILE A 274 -25.62 2.45 0.26
CA ILE A 274 -25.64 1.48 1.36
C ILE A 274 -25.37 0.07 0.84
N ASP A 275 -25.98 -0.32 -0.27
CA ASP A 275 -25.85 -1.67 -0.84
C ASP A 275 -24.41 -1.90 -1.30
N ARG A 276 -23.84 -0.91 -2.01
CA ARG A 276 -22.42 -0.90 -2.38
C ARG A 276 -21.52 -0.90 -1.15
N GLY A 277 -21.88 -0.18 -0.09
CA GLY A 277 -21.16 -0.18 1.17
C GLY A 277 -21.08 -1.57 1.81
N PHE A 278 -22.19 -2.31 1.81
CA PHE A 278 -22.25 -3.67 2.32
C PHE A 278 -21.39 -4.64 1.47
N GLU A 279 -21.57 -4.59 0.14
CA GLU A 279 -20.82 -5.42 -0.82
C GLU A 279 -19.30 -5.22 -0.66
N LEU A 280 -18.82 -3.97 -0.73
CA LEU A 280 -17.41 -3.66 -0.60
C LEU A 280 -16.84 -4.06 0.76
N THR A 281 -17.61 -3.90 1.83
CA THR A 281 -17.18 -4.27 3.18
C THR A 281 -17.02 -5.79 3.29
N PHE A 282 -18.00 -6.54 2.77
CA PHE A 282 -17.99 -8.00 2.79
C PHE A 282 -16.82 -8.57 1.96
N GLU A 283 -16.67 -8.11 0.72
CA GLU A 283 -15.54 -8.47 -0.16
C GLU A 283 -14.20 -8.15 0.51
N ARG A 284 -14.10 -7.00 1.17
CA ARG A 284 -12.87 -6.57 1.83
C ARG A 284 -12.47 -7.51 2.95
N VAL A 285 -13.42 -7.97 3.76
CA VAL A 285 -13.17 -8.92 4.85
C VAL A 285 -12.73 -10.27 4.27
N ILE A 286 -13.45 -10.81 3.29
CA ILE A 286 -13.13 -12.11 2.68
C ILE A 286 -11.74 -12.08 2.04
N PHE A 287 -11.46 -11.10 1.18
CA PHE A 287 -10.17 -11.01 0.49
C PHE A 287 -9.01 -10.73 1.45
N THR A 288 -9.27 -10.08 2.58
CA THR A 288 -8.27 -9.92 3.64
C THR A 288 -7.97 -11.25 4.32
N VAL A 289 -8.99 -12.03 4.68
CA VAL A 289 -8.79 -13.36 5.29
C VAL A 289 -8.02 -14.28 4.36
N ILE A 290 -8.40 -14.35 3.08
CA ILE A 290 -7.71 -15.14 2.05
C ILE A 290 -6.26 -14.67 1.89
N GLY A 291 -6.04 -13.36 1.77
CA GLY A 291 -4.71 -12.78 1.62
C GLY A 291 -3.80 -13.04 2.83
N ILE A 292 -4.33 -12.96 4.05
CA ILE A 292 -3.60 -13.28 5.27
C ILE A 292 -3.27 -14.77 5.35
N ALA A 293 -4.21 -15.66 5.02
CA ALA A 293 -3.96 -17.09 4.99
C ALA A 293 -2.85 -17.45 4.01
N ALA A 294 -2.88 -16.91 2.79
CA ALA A 294 -1.84 -17.08 1.79
C ALA A 294 -0.48 -16.52 2.26
N ALA A 295 -0.47 -15.34 2.87
CA ALA A 295 0.73 -14.72 3.40
C ALA A 295 1.35 -15.53 4.55
N VAL A 296 0.54 -16.11 5.44
CA VAL A 296 1.00 -17.00 6.52
C VAL A 296 1.63 -18.26 5.94
N LEU A 297 1.02 -18.88 4.93
CA LEU A 297 1.57 -20.06 4.28
C LEU A 297 2.97 -19.78 3.70
N VAL A 298 3.11 -18.68 2.95
CA VAL A 298 4.41 -18.27 2.41
C VAL A 298 5.40 -17.92 3.53
N ALA A 299 4.95 -17.28 4.61
CA ALA A 299 5.81 -16.97 5.75
C ALA A 299 6.38 -18.23 6.41
N LEU A 300 5.56 -19.29 6.55
CA LEU A 300 5.97 -20.59 7.08
C LEU A 300 6.94 -21.31 6.14
N LEU A 301 6.72 -21.25 4.83
CA LEU A 301 7.65 -21.81 3.83
C LEU A 301 9.02 -21.14 3.91
N LEU A 302 9.06 -19.81 3.95
CA LEU A 302 10.31 -19.05 4.09
C LEU A 302 11.03 -19.41 5.40
N ARG A 303 10.31 -19.47 6.52
CA ARG A 303 10.89 -19.87 7.82
C ARG A 303 11.48 -21.28 7.79
N ARG A 304 10.79 -22.23 7.13
CA ARG A 304 11.26 -23.62 7.02
C ARG A 304 12.51 -23.73 6.14
N TRP A 305 12.65 -22.87 5.14
CA TRP A 305 13.86 -22.80 4.32
C TRP A 305 15.02 -22.15 5.07
N GLU A 306 14.76 -21.13 5.89
CA GLU A 306 15.74 -20.53 6.79
C GLU A 306 16.26 -21.57 7.80
N SER A 307 15.37 -22.28 8.50
CA SER A 307 15.76 -23.25 9.54
C SER A 307 16.59 -24.42 8.98
N ARG A 308 16.17 -25.01 7.85
CA ARG A 308 16.91 -26.11 7.22
C ARG A 308 18.34 -25.73 6.82
N ARG A 309 18.62 -24.44 6.65
CA ARG A 309 19.97 -23.98 6.29
C ARG A 309 20.85 -23.83 7.50
N GLU A 310 20.31 -23.29 8.58
CA GLU A 310 21.01 -23.21 9.86
C GLU A 310 21.50 -24.61 10.26
N ASP A 311 20.63 -25.62 10.10
CA ASP A 311 20.96 -27.05 10.33
C ASP A 311 22.06 -27.61 9.39
N LEU A 312 22.20 -27.08 8.17
CA LEU A 312 23.21 -27.53 7.19
C LEU A 312 24.54 -26.78 7.31
N SER A 313 24.55 -25.66 8.02
CA SER A 313 25.74 -24.83 8.26
C SER A 313 26.40 -25.05 9.62
N ALA A 314 25.73 -25.79 10.50
CA ALA A 314 26.23 -26.26 11.79
C ALA A 314 26.94 -27.61 11.66
#